data_AF-A0A9W7D202-F1
#
_entry.id   AF-A0A9W7D202-F1
#
_cell.length_a   1.000
_cell.length_b   1.000
_cell.length_c   1.000
_cell.angle_alpha   90.00
_cell.angle_beta   90.00
_cell.angle_gamma   90.00
#
_symmetry.space_group_name_H-M   'P 1'
#
loop_
_entity.id
_entity.type
_entity.pdbx_description
1 polymer ?
#
loop_
_entity_poly.entity_id
_entity_poly.type
_entity_poly.pdbx_seq_one_letter_code
_entity_poly.pdbx_strand_id
1 'polypeptide(L)'
;MDDEITDSTTDDPLADLHLRYAASANALMNDMDGGTGDEFEYEGNEIHFEDYAHELAFLPDLTVPASTILDYDAPNVKNPALDPIAQLKLVETLR
;
A
#
# COMPACT_ATOMS: atom_id res chain seq x y z
N MET A 1 46.45 -17.39 16.58
CA MET A 1 45.34 -17.24 17.53
C MET A 1 44.40 -16.32 16.82
N ASP A 2 43.47 -16.95 16.11
CA ASP A 2 42.52 -16.29 15.22
C ASP A 2 41.52 -15.54 16.07
N ASP A 3 41.40 -14.23 15.87
CA ASP A 3 40.38 -13.42 16.53
C ASP A 3 39.01 -13.85 16.00
N GLU A 4 38.33 -14.64 16.80
CA GLU A 4 36.96 -15.09 16.62
C GLU A 4 36.06 -13.85 16.59
N ILE A 5 35.68 -13.43 15.38
CA ILE A 5 34.65 -12.42 15.17
C ILE A 5 33.38 -13.02 15.76
N THR A 6 32.99 -12.53 16.93
CA THR A 6 31.72 -12.87 17.58
C THR A 6 30.61 -12.43 16.64
N ASP A 7 30.09 -13.37 15.85
CA ASP A 7 28.82 -13.23 15.16
C ASP A 7 27.71 -13.25 16.21
N SER A 8 27.54 -12.12 16.90
CA SER A 8 26.36 -11.86 17.72
C SER A 8 25.22 -11.41 16.81
N THR A 9 24.86 -12.22 15.82
CA THR A 9 23.53 -12.14 15.25
C THR A 9 22.60 -12.71 16.32
N THR A 10 22.02 -11.83 17.13
CA THR A 10 20.97 -12.18 18.09
C THR A 10 19.83 -12.84 17.31
N ASP A 11 19.54 -14.12 17.57
CA ASP A 11 18.43 -14.90 16.97
C ASP A 11 17.04 -14.40 17.43
N ASP A 12 16.99 -13.22 18.05
CA ASP A 12 15.77 -12.47 18.35
C ASP A 12 15.53 -11.43 17.25
N PRO A 13 14.53 -11.65 16.37
CA PRO A 13 14.24 -10.75 15.27
C PRO A 13 13.85 -9.34 15.75
N LEU A 14 13.36 -9.18 17.00
CA LEU A 14 13.03 -7.88 17.55
C LEU A 14 14.28 -7.10 17.97
N ALA A 15 15.27 -7.80 18.55
CA ALA A 15 16.56 -7.21 18.91
C ALA A 15 17.34 -6.77 17.67
N ASP A 16 17.34 -7.59 16.62
CA ASP A 16 17.93 -7.26 15.32
C ASP A 16 17.24 -6.05 14.67
N LEU A 17 15.90 -6.00 14.69
CA LEU A 17 15.14 -4.86 14.18
C LEU A 17 15.46 -3.56 14.94
N HIS A 18 15.51 -3.61 16.28
CA HIS A 18 15.84 -2.45 17.10
C HIS A 18 17.28 -1.96 16.84
N LEU A 19 18.24 -2.88 16.68
CA LEU A 19 19.62 -2.53 16.37
C LEU A 19 19.72 -1.86 14.99
N ARG A 20 19.05 -2.41 13.97
CA ARG A 20 19.02 -1.83 12.62
C ARG A 20 18.35 -0.46 12.60
N TYR A 21 17.25 -0.30 13.32
CA TYR A 21 16.56 0.98 13.45
C TYR A 21 17.46 2.04 14.10
N ALA A 22 18.12 1.71 15.23
CA ALA A 22 19.03 2.63 15.91
C ALA A 22 20.25 2.99 15.04
N ALA A 23 20.82 2.03 14.33
CA ALA A 23 21.92 2.27 13.40
C ALA A 23 21.50 3.19 12.24
N SER A 24 20.30 2.98 11.67
CA SER A 24 19.76 3.80 10.58
C SER A 24 19.45 5.22 11.04
N ALA A 25 18.87 5.39 12.23
CA ALA A 25 18.58 6.69 12.81
C ALA A 25 19.86 7.49 13.09
N ASN A 26 20.90 6.85 13.63
CA ASN A 26 22.20 7.50 13.83
C ASN A 26 22.88 7.86 12.51
N ALA A 27 22.78 7.02 11.47
CA ALA A 27 23.32 7.34 10.15
C ALA A 27 22.63 8.58 9.54
N LEU A 28 21.30 8.65 9.62
CA LEU A 28 20.51 9.81 9.15
C LEU A 28 20.84 11.09 9.94
N MET A 29 21.03 11.00 11.25
CA MET A 29 21.38 12.14 12.09
C MET A 29 22.83 12.61 11.87
N ASN A 30 23.74 11.69 11.58
CA ASN A 30 25.14 12.02 11.29
C ASN A 30 25.34 12.57 9.86
N ASP A 31 24.48 12.19 8.91
CA ASP A 31 24.48 12.75 7.54
C ASP A 31 23.86 14.17 7.46
N MET A 32 23.23 14.66 8.53
CA MET A 32 22.66 16.02 8.60
C MET A 32 23.67 17.14 8.91
N ASP A 33 24.97 16.86 9.03
CA ASP A 33 26.03 17.89 9.11
C ASP A 33 26.47 18.41 7.71
N GLY A 34 25.81 17.95 6.65
CA GLY A 34 26.31 18.02 5.28
C GLY A 34 25.43 18.73 4.25
N GLY A 35 24.57 19.67 4.64
CA GLY A 35 23.96 20.62 3.70
C GLY A 35 22.83 20.10 2.80
N THR A 36 21.81 20.95 2.68
CA THR A 36 20.65 20.85 1.76
C THR A 36 19.83 19.57 1.90
N GLY A 37 18.90 19.59 2.86
CA GLY A 37 17.72 18.76 2.76
C GLY A 37 17.05 19.02 1.41
N ASP A 38 16.96 17.98 0.59
CA ASP A 38 16.07 17.95 -0.56
C ASP A 38 14.66 17.70 0.01
N GLU A 39 14.15 18.71 0.72
CA GLU A 39 12.78 18.77 1.16
C GLU A 39 11.97 18.98 -0.12
N PHE A 40 11.53 17.87 -0.72
CA PHE A 40 10.50 17.90 -1.75
C PHE A 40 9.21 18.38 -1.07
N GLU A 41 9.08 19.68 -0.85
CA GLU A 41 7.81 20.31 -0.53
C GLU A 41 6.91 20.10 -1.76
N TYR A 42 6.08 19.07 -1.70
CA TYR A 42 4.94 18.97 -2.59
C TYR A 42 3.96 20.06 -2.14
N GLU A 43 4.01 21.21 -2.82
CA GLU A 43 3.00 22.25 -2.70
C GLU A 43 1.66 21.57 -2.97
N GLY A 44 0.85 21.38 -1.93
CA GLY A 44 -0.38 20.62 -2.03
C GLY A 44 -1.24 21.23 -3.13
N ASN A 45 -1.68 20.42 -4.09
CA ASN A 45 -2.56 20.88 -5.16
C ASN A 45 -3.64 21.79 -4.58
N GLU A 46 -3.71 23.04 -5.05
CA GLU A 46 -4.76 23.96 -4.68
C GLU A 46 -6.07 23.41 -5.28
N ILE A 47 -6.87 22.72 -4.46
CA ILE A 47 -8.17 22.22 -4.89
C ILE A 47 -9.11 23.42 -4.96
N HIS A 48 -9.24 24.00 -6.15
CA HIS A 48 -10.28 24.98 -6.41
C HIS A 48 -11.63 24.27 -6.37
N PHE A 49 -12.38 24.44 -5.29
CA PHE A 49 -13.70 23.82 -5.10
C PHE A 49 -14.72 24.20 -6.20
N GLU A 50 -14.46 25.28 -6.93
CA GLU A 50 -15.23 25.71 -8.10
C GLU A 50 -15.12 24.72 -9.27
N ASP A 51 -13.97 24.06 -9.42
CA ASP A 51 -13.75 23.05 -10.45
C ASP A 51 -14.51 21.75 -10.13
N TYR A 52 -14.64 21.42 -8.84
CA TYR A 52 -15.44 20.28 -8.39
C TYR A 52 -16.92 20.40 -8.81
N ALA A 53 -17.50 21.60 -8.77
CA ALA A 53 -18.87 21.82 -9.20
C ALA A 53 -19.08 21.55 -10.71
N HIS A 54 -18.08 21.86 -11.54
CA HIS A 54 -18.12 21.55 -12.97
C HIS A 54 -17.99 20.04 -13.23
N GLU A 55 -17.20 19.33 -12.43
CA GLU A 55 -17.08 17.87 -12.50
C GLU A 55 -18.38 17.15 -12.11
N LEU A 56 -19.15 17.72 -11.16
CA LEU A 56 -20.45 17.18 -10.77
C LEU A 56 -21.48 17.17 -11.92
N ALA A 57 -21.35 18.06 -12.91
CA ALA A 57 -22.26 18.09 -14.07
C ALA A 57 -22.13 16.86 -14.98
N PHE A 58 -21.04 16.10 -14.86
CA PHE A 58 -20.80 14.86 -15.61
C PHE A 58 -21.22 13.60 -14.84
N LEU A 59 -21.60 13.73 -13.57
CA LEU A 59 -22.05 12.58 -12.82
C LEU A 59 -23.44 12.13 -13.33
N PRO A 60 -23.66 10.82 -13.48
CA PRO A 60 -24.99 10.31 -13.72
C PRO A 60 -25.91 10.69 -12.56
N ASP A 61 -27.21 10.72 -12.82
CA ASP A 61 -28.20 10.95 -11.76
C ASP A 61 -28.12 9.84 -10.71
N LEU A 62 -27.56 10.19 -9.54
CA LEU A 62 -27.36 9.27 -8.42
C LEU A 62 -28.67 8.95 -7.69
N THR A 63 -29.75 9.68 -7.97
CA THR A 63 -31.09 9.41 -7.42
C THR A 63 -31.81 8.29 -8.15
N VAL A 64 -31.36 7.96 -9.36
CA VAL A 64 -31.85 6.82 -10.13
C VAL A 64 -30.99 5.61 -9.76
N PRO A 65 -31.58 4.54 -9.18
CA PRO A 65 -30.83 3.33 -8.89
C PRO A 65 -30.35 2.70 -10.21
N ALA A 66 -29.04 2.77 -10.45
CA ALA A 66 -28.41 2.05 -11.56
C ALA A 66 -28.18 0.60 -11.13
N SER A 67 -28.97 -0.33 -11.69
CA SER A 67 -28.70 -1.76 -11.53
C SER A 67 -27.50 -2.15 -12.39
N THR A 68 -26.43 -2.61 -11.74
CA THR A 68 -25.28 -3.20 -12.42
C THR A 68 -25.41 -4.71 -12.36
N ILE A 69 -25.42 -5.37 -13.51
CA ILE A 69 -25.40 -6.85 -13.60
C ILE A 69 -23.94 -7.28 -13.74
N LEU A 70 -23.44 -8.04 -12.77
CA LEU A 70 -22.09 -8.59 -12.78
C LEU A 70 -22.09 -9.99 -13.40
N ASP A 71 -21.19 -10.21 -14.36
CA ASP A 71 -20.94 -11.52 -14.96
C ASP A 71 -19.93 -12.30 -14.11
N TYR A 72 -20.44 -13.16 -13.22
CA TYR A 72 -19.61 -14.02 -12.37
C TYR A 72 -19.06 -15.26 -13.09
N ASP A 73 -19.42 -15.44 -14.36
CA ASP A 73 -18.89 -16.51 -15.22
C ASP A 73 -17.74 -16.03 -16.10
N ALA A 74 -17.46 -14.71 -16.10
CA ALA A 74 -16.34 -14.13 -16.81
C ALA A 74 -14.98 -14.73 -16.36
N PRO A 75 -14.00 -14.89 -17.27
CA PRO A 75 -12.72 -15.54 -16.97
C PRO A 75 -11.93 -14.88 -15.83
N ASN A 76 -12.08 -13.57 -15.63
CA ASN A 76 -11.45 -12.80 -14.55
C ASN A 76 -12.05 -13.08 -13.16
N VAL A 77 -13.20 -13.76 -13.08
CA VAL A 77 -13.84 -14.17 -11.82
C VAL A 77 -13.49 -15.63 -11.48
N LYS A 78 -13.00 -16.40 -12.45
CA LYS A 78 -12.58 -17.80 -12.24
C LYS A 78 -11.15 -17.85 -11.70
N ASN A 79 -10.97 -18.55 -10.59
CA ASN A 79 -9.65 -18.84 -10.03
C ASN A 79 -9.28 -20.30 -10.34
N PRO A 80 -8.29 -20.55 -11.22
CA PRO A 80 -7.91 -21.91 -11.61
C PRO A 80 -7.29 -22.75 -10.48
N ALA A 81 -6.89 -22.11 -9.37
CA ALA A 81 -6.39 -22.81 -8.18
C ALA A 81 -7.50 -23.33 -7.26
N LEU A 82 -8.75 -22.92 -7.45
CA LEU A 82 -9.89 -23.36 -6.63
C LEU A 82 -10.53 -24.61 -7.21
N ASP A 83 -10.97 -25.51 -6.33
CA ASP A 83 -11.89 -26.57 -6.73
C ASP A 83 -13.28 -25.98 -7.10
N PRO A 84 -14.12 -26.73 -7.85
CA PRO A 84 -15.42 -26.22 -8.30
C PRO A 84 -16.36 -25.78 -7.17
N ILE A 85 -16.32 -26.43 -6.01
CA ILE A 85 -17.18 -26.08 -4.86
C ILE A 85 -16.68 -24.78 -4.22
N ALA A 86 -15.36 -24.62 -4.07
CA ALA A 86 -14.76 -23.38 -3.59
C ALA A 86 -15.02 -22.20 -4.53
N GLN A 87 -14.94 -22.41 -5.84
CA GLN A 87 -15.29 -21.39 -6.84
C GLN A 87 -16.77 -21.00 -6.76
N LEU A 88 -17.68 -21.96 -6.56
CA LEU A 88 -19.11 -21.69 -6.38
C LEU A 88 -19.37 -20.86 -5.12
N LYS A 89 -18.74 -21.21 -3.99
CA LYS A 89 -18.85 -20.44 -2.74
C LYS A 89 -18.30 -19.03 -2.86
N LEU A 90 -17.21 -18.85 -3.59
CA LEU A 90 -16.66 -17.53 -3.91
C LEU A 90 -17.69 -16.71 -4.69
N VAL A 91 -18.25 -17.27 -5.77
CA VAL A 91 -19.27 -16.60 -6.58
C VAL A 91 -20.52 -16.28 -5.76
N GLU A 92 -20.95 -17.16 -4.88
CA GLU A 92 -22.09 -16.93 -3.98
C GLU A 92 -21.82 -15.77 -3.01
N THR A 93 -20.59 -15.64 -2.50
CA THR A 93 -20.19 -14.56 -1.59
C THR A 93 -20.12 -13.20 -2.29
N LEU A 94 -19.82 -13.17 -3.59
CA LEU A 94 -19.66 -11.94 -4.37
C LEU A 94 -21.00 -11.40 -4.93
N ARG A 95 -22.08 -12.17 -4.83
CA ARG A 95 -23.42 -11.82 -5.32
C ARG A 95 -24.22 -10.97 -4.35
#